data_AF-A0A9X0UTT0-F1
#
_entry.id   AF-A0A9X0UTT0-F1
#
_cell.length_a   1.000
_cell.length_b   1.000
_cell.length_c   1.000
_cell.angle_alpha   90.00
_cell.angle_beta   90.00
_cell.angle_gamma   90.00
#
_symmetry.space_group_name_H-M   'P 1'
#
loop_
_entity.id
_entity.type
_entity.pdbx_description
1 polymer ?
#
loop_
_entity_poly.entity_id
_entity_poly.type
_entity_poly.pdbx_seq_one_letter_code
_entity_poly.pdbx_strand_id
1 'polypeptide(L)'
;MDRKIIIHTLGPEGTNCEKAGYLWLESKKFYGDVKLYSTLEDALIEVRKNTHDLLLGCAVYPDLHKIVFENLDFLEIQDSFVMSTWNMVLAKNHSSSSNMEKIIIACHPAPSHLAYTYSQNVRFVSSNVQAALECVSGKASACITTLKAAQDNNLKVIQDFGEVPMCFTLHGHKR
;
A
#
# COMPACT_ATOMS: atom_id res chain seq x y z
N MET A 1 -29.16 1.94 -15.00
CA MET A 1 -28.17 1.09 -14.32
C MET A 1 -26.95 1.95 -14.12
N ASP A 2 -26.58 2.24 -12.87
CA ASP A 2 -25.34 2.96 -12.59
C ASP A 2 -24.17 2.12 -13.11
N ARG A 3 -23.32 2.75 -13.92
CA ARG A 3 -22.20 2.09 -14.60
C ARG A 3 -21.14 1.73 -13.56
N LYS A 4 -20.68 0.48 -13.54
CA LYS A 4 -19.64 0.00 -12.62
C LYS A 4 -18.31 0.72 -12.92
N ILE A 5 -17.70 1.33 -11.91
CA ILE A 5 -16.34 1.91 -11.98
C ILE A 5 -15.34 0.91 -11.39
N ILE A 6 -14.21 0.69 -12.07
CA ILE A 6 -13.11 -0.09 -11.52
C ILE A 6 -11.96 0.84 -11.16
N ILE A 7 -11.48 0.74 -9.92
CA ILE A 7 -10.25 1.38 -9.49
C ILE A 7 -9.11 0.36 -9.56
N HIS A 8 -8.12 0.63 -10.38
CA HIS A 8 -6.92 -0.17 -10.51
C HIS A 8 -5.83 0.41 -9.61
N THR A 9 -5.22 -0.40 -8.75
CA THR A 9 -4.22 0.09 -7.81
C THR A 9 -3.20 -0.97 -7.40
N LEU A 10 -2.21 -0.54 -6.61
CA LEU A 10 -1.13 -1.39 -6.12
C LEU A 10 -1.63 -2.34 -5.03
N GLY A 11 -1.36 -3.63 -5.21
CA GLY A 11 -1.58 -4.67 -4.22
C GLY A 11 -0.36 -4.90 -3.31
N PRO A 12 -0.33 -6.02 -2.56
CA PRO A 12 -1.38 -7.05 -2.47
C PRO A 12 -2.62 -6.58 -1.67
N GLU A 13 -3.54 -7.50 -1.39
CA GLU A 13 -4.70 -7.28 -0.51
C GLU A 13 -4.25 -6.81 0.88
N GLY A 14 -5.05 -5.95 1.52
CA GLY A 14 -4.81 -5.37 2.84
C GLY A 14 -3.94 -4.11 2.82
N THR A 15 -3.58 -3.59 1.65
CA THR A 15 -2.76 -2.36 1.55
C THR A 15 -3.57 -1.09 1.78
N ASN A 16 -2.85 0.01 2.07
CA ASN A 16 -3.48 1.33 2.14
C ASN A 16 -4.03 1.79 0.77
N CYS A 17 -3.44 1.34 -0.34
CA CYS A 17 -3.93 1.64 -1.69
C CYS A 17 -5.30 1.00 -1.95
N GLU A 18 -5.47 -0.26 -1.55
CA GLU A 18 -6.78 -0.92 -1.62
C GLU A 18 -7.83 -0.20 -0.77
N LYS A 19 -7.51 0.10 0.50
CA LYS A 19 -8.37 0.88 1.39
C LYS A 19 -8.78 2.21 0.75
N ALA A 20 -7.83 2.91 0.12
CA ALA A 20 -8.05 4.19 -0.54
C ALA A 20 -9.06 4.06 -1.69
N GLY A 21 -8.96 3.00 -2.50
CA GLY A 21 -9.88 2.75 -3.61
C GLY A 21 -11.31 2.57 -3.12
N TYR A 22 -11.53 1.70 -2.14
CA TYR A 22 -12.87 1.49 -1.58
C TYR A 22 -13.43 2.74 -0.90
N LEU A 23 -12.60 3.47 -0.14
CA LEU A 23 -13.02 4.71 0.51
C LEU A 23 -13.45 5.77 -0.51
N TRP A 24 -12.72 5.89 -1.64
CA TRP A 24 -13.11 6.84 -2.68
C TRP A 24 -14.45 6.44 -3.32
N LEU A 25 -14.65 5.16 -3.67
CA LEU A 25 -15.92 4.68 -4.22
C LEU A 25 -17.10 4.96 -3.29
N GLU A 26 -16.93 4.68 -1.99
CA GLU A 26 -17.92 4.96 -0.96
C GLU A 26 -18.21 6.47 -0.87
N SER A 27 -17.17 7.31 -0.81
CA SER A 27 -17.32 8.77 -0.68
C SER A 27 -18.08 9.40 -1.85
N LYS A 28 -17.91 8.85 -3.06
CA LYS A 28 -18.61 9.31 -4.28
C LYS A 28 -19.95 8.63 -4.49
N LYS A 29 -20.31 7.65 -3.66
CA LYS A 29 -21.49 6.79 -3.82
C LYS A 29 -21.52 6.09 -5.18
N PHE A 30 -20.35 5.71 -5.68
CA PHE A 30 -20.24 4.98 -6.93
C PHE A 30 -20.32 3.47 -6.70
N TYR A 31 -21.08 2.80 -7.56
CA TYR A 31 -21.04 1.34 -7.66
C TYR A 31 -19.74 0.95 -8.38
N GLY A 32 -18.89 0.18 -7.72
CA GLY A 32 -17.56 -0.11 -8.25
C GLY A 32 -16.82 -1.18 -7.46
N ASP A 33 -15.57 -1.39 -7.84
CA ASP A 33 -14.70 -2.42 -7.28
C ASP A 33 -13.23 -2.03 -7.40
N VAL A 34 -12.35 -2.66 -6.63
CA VAL A 34 -10.91 -2.39 -6.64
C VAL A 34 -10.17 -3.61 -7.19
N LYS A 35 -9.34 -3.39 -8.22
CA LYS A 35 -8.44 -4.41 -8.77
C LYS A 35 -6.99 -4.13 -8.38
N LEU A 36 -6.31 -5.16 -7.91
CA LEU A 36 -4.96 -5.09 -7.36
C LEU A 36 -3.92 -5.61 -8.35
N TYR A 37 -2.79 -4.90 -8.43
CA TYR A 37 -1.70 -5.20 -9.35
C TYR A 37 -0.35 -5.19 -8.64
N SER A 38 0.64 -5.85 -9.22
CA SER A 38 2.04 -5.82 -8.75
C SER A 38 2.68 -4.45 -8.86
N THR A 39 2.29 -3.67 -9.87
CA THR A 39 2.81 -2.33 -10.16
C THR A 39 1.66 -1.44 -10.65
N LEU A 40 1.81 -0.11 -10.55
CA LEU A 40 0.82 0.81 -11.12
C LEU A 40 0.89 0.86 -12.65
N GLU A 41 2.02 0.51 -13.22
CA GLU A 41 2.27 0.37 -14.64
C GLU A 41 1.44 -0.77 -15.24
N ASP A 42 1.41 -1.93 -14.56
CA ASP A 42 0.54 -3.06 -14.95
C ASP A 42 -0.95 -2.66 -14.88
N ALA A 43 -1.32 -1.92 -13.83
CA ALA A 43 -2.68 -1.40 -13.66
C ALA A 43 -3.08 -0.44 -14.79
N LEU A 44 -2.17 0.42 -15.23
CA LEU A 44 -2.42 1.43 -16.26
C LEU A 44 -2.77 0.82 -17.62
N ILE A 45 -2.26 -0.38 -17.93
CA ILE A 45 -2.60 -1.12 -19.16
C ILE A 45 -4.12 -1.32 -19.28
N GLU A 46 -4.79 -1.61 -18.16
CA GLU A 46 -6.24 -1.82 -18.14
C GLU A 46 -7.01 -0.50 -18.18
N VAL A 47 -6.55 0.52 -17.45
CA VAL A 47 -7.15 1.86 -17.49
C VAL A 47 -7.11 2.43 -18.91
N ARG A 48 -6.03 2.19 -19.67
CA ARG A 48 -5.95 2.60 -21.09
C ARG A 48 -7.02 1.97 -21.97
N LYS A 49 -7.46 0.74 -21.67
CA LYS A 49 -8.49 0.02 -22.45
C LYS A 49 -9.92 0.46 -22.11
N ASN A 50 -10.15 0.96 -20.89
CA ASN A 50 -11.48 1.28 -20.38
C ASN A 50 -11.55 2.75 -19.94
N THR A 51 -12.23 3.58 -20.73
CA THR A 51 -12.33 5.04 -20.49
C THR A 51 -13.00 5.47 -19.19
N HIS A 52 -13.61 4.53 -18.46
CA HIS A 52 -14.33 4.78 -17.21
C HIS A 52 -13.60 4.24 -15.97
N ASP A 53 -12.52 3.49 -16.18
CA ASP A 53 -11.70 2.97 -15.10
C ASP A 53 -10.71 4.04 -14.64
N LEU A 54 -10.30 3.95 -13.38
CA LEU A 54 -9.40 4.90 -12.76
C LEU A 54 -8.17 4.18 -12.22
N LEU A 55 -6.99 4.80 -12.37
CA LEU A 55 -5.78 4.39 -11.67
C LEU A 55 -5.71 5.15 -10.34
N LEU A 56 -5.56 4.43 -9.24
CA LEU A 56 -5.28 5.06 -7.94
C LEU A 56 -3.82 4.83 -7.55
N GLY A 57 -3.11 5.91 -7.26
CA GLY A 57 -1.73 5.91 -6.80
C GLY A 57 -1.54 6.70 -5.50
N CYS A 58 -0.72 6.18 -4.60
CA CYS A 58 -0.21 6.96 -3.47
C CYS A 58 0.72 8.06 -4.00
N ALA A 59 0.60 9.29 -3.49
CA ALA A 59 1.38 10.44 -3.99
C ALA A 59 2.90 10.26 -3.84
N VAL A 60 3.34 9.38 -2.94
CA VAL A 60 4.75 9.03 -2.73
C VAL A 60 5.18 7.74 -3.46
N TYR A 61 4.38 7.25 -4.42
CA TYR A 61 4.81 6.15 -5.27
C TYR A 61 6.04 6.58 -6.12
N PRO A 62 7.16 5.83 -6.09
CA PRO A 62 8.44 6.29 -6.65
C PRO A 62 8.37 6.73 -8.12
N ASP A 63 7.64 5.98 -8.95
CA ASP A 63 7.57 6.20 -10.40
C ASP A 63 6.27 6.91 -10.84
N LEU A 64 5.55 7.55 -9.92
CA LEU A 64 4.28 8.22 -10.26
C LEU A 64 4.48 9.32 -11.30
N HIS A 65 5.62 10.02 -11.24
CA HIS A 65 6.00 11.02 -12.23
C HIS A 65 6.09 10.42 -13.65
N LYS A 66 6.68 9.22 -13.82
CA LYS A 66 6.76 8.56 -15.13
C LYS A 66 5.38 8.18 -15.64
N ILE A 67 4.55 7.59 -14.78
CA ILE A 67 3.17 7.23 -15.12
C ILE A 67 2.41 8.43 -15.68
N VAL A 68 2.53 9.61 -15.07
CA VAL A 68 1.85 10.81 -15.54
C VAL A 68 2.49 11.35 -16.83
N PHE A 69 3.80 11.59 -16.84
CA PHE A 69 4.46 12.31 -17.94
C PHE A 69 4.61 11.47 -19.22
N GLU A 70 4.65 10.14 -19.14
CA GLU A 70 4.73 9.26 -20.31
C GLU A 70 3.35 8.97 -20.93
N ASN A 71 2.26 9.41 -20.28
CA ASN A 71 0.88 9.13 -20.70
C ASN A 71 0.04 10.41 -20.85
N LEU A 72 0.70 11.56 -21.10
CA LEU A 72 0.04 12.87 -21.25
C LEU A 72 -0.94 12.94 -22.41
N ASP A 73 -0.91 12.01 -23.36
CA ASP A 73 -1.84 11.96 -24.48
C ASP A 73 -3.26 11.60 -24.05
N PHE A 74 -3.42 10.74 -23.04
CA PHE A 74 -4.75 10.29 -22.59
C PHE A 74 -5.02 10.41 -21.09
N LEU A 75 -4.00 10.48 -20.24
CA LEU A 75 -4.16 10.43 -18.78
C LEU A 75 -4.21 11.84 -18.16
N GLU A 76 -5.09 12.03 -17.18
CA GLU A 76 -5.12 13.21 -16.30
C GLU A 76 -5.45 12.84 -14.86
N ILE A 77 -5.02 13.67 -13.91
CA ILE A 77 -5.49 13.58 -12.52
C ILE A 77 -6.93 14.07 -12.48
N GLN A 78 -7.86 13.19 -12.10
CA GLN A 78 -9.28 13.52 -11.98
C GLN A 78 -9.68 13.89 -10.55
N ASP A 79 -8.96 13.39 -9.55
CA ASP A 79 -9.23 13.68 -8.14
C ASP A 79 -7.99 13.41 -7.26
N SER A 80 -8.00 13.96 -6.06
CA SER A 80 -7.01 13.65 -5.02
C SER A 80 -7.61 13.84 -3.63
N PHE A 81 -7.18 13.03 -2.68
CA PHE A 81 -7.66 13.13 -1.31
C PHE A 81 -6.61 12.64 -0.32
N VAL A 82 -6.72 13.10 0.92
CA VAL A 82 -5.89 12.63 2.04
C VAL A 82 -6.73 11.72 2.91
N MET A 83 -6.17 10.58 3.29
CA MET A 83 -6.76 9.72 4.32
C MET A 83 -5.69 9.22 5.28
N SER A 84 -6.11 8.89 6.50
CA SER A 84 -5.25 8.20 7.45
C SER A 84 -5.00 6.76 7.00
N THR A 85 -3.72 6.40 6.88
CA THR A 85 -3.32 5.01 6.65
C THR A 85 -3.73 4.13 7.84
N TRP A 86 -3.71 2.82 7.65
CA TRP A 86 -3.58 1.94 8.81
C TRP A 86 -2.35 2.35 9.64
N ASN A 87 -2.44 2.20 10.96
CA ASN A 87 -1.33 2.48 11.86
C ASN A 87 -0.07 1.72 11.41
N MET A 88 1.07 2.37 11.44
CA MET A 88 2.36 1.71 11.27
C MET A 88 2.74 1.07 12.59
N VAL A 89 3.18 -0.19 12.55
CA VAL A 89 3.51 -0.97 13.74
C VAL A 89 4.81 -1.73 13.56
N LEU A 90 5.53 -1.93 14.65
CA LEU A 90 6.52 -2.99 14.79
C LEU A 90 5.80 -4.22 15.34
N ALA A 91 5.83 -5.32 14.59
CA ALA A 91 5.22 -6.57 14.99
C ALA A 91 6.22 -7.72 14.87
N LYS A 92 5.99 -8.80 15.63
CA LYS A 92 6.81 -10.01 15.56
C LYS A 92 5.97 -11.27 15.66
N ASN A 93 6.55 -12.39 15.24
CA ASN A 93 5.95 -13.70 15.50
C ASN A 93 6.01 -14.00 17.01
N HIS A 94 5.00 -14.70 17.53
CA HIS A 94 4.90 -15.10 18.94
C HIS A 94 6.10 -15.95 19.40
N SER A 95 6.66 -16.75 18.50
CA SER A 95 7.82 -17.62 18.76
C SER A 95 9.17 -16.90 18.62
N SER A 96 9.20 -15.65 18.17
CA SER A 96 10.47 -14.94 17.92
C SER A 96 11.16 -14.50 19.21
N SER A 97 12.49 -14.65 19.20
CA SER A 97 13.40 -14.23 20.28
C SER A 97 13.09 -12.83 20.82
N SER A 98 13.30 -12.63 22.12
CA SER A 98 13.13 -11.34 22.80
C SER A 98 14.26 -10.35 22.52
N ASN A 99 15.41 -10.81 22.01
CA ASN A 99 16.55 -9.92 21.75
C ASN A 99 16.44 -9.24 20.39
N MET A 100 15.94 -8.00 20.37
CA MET A 100 15.65 -7.24 19.14
C MET A 100 16.90 -6.72 18.41
N GLU A 101 18.06 -6.60 19.07
CA GLU A 101 19.26 -6.01 18.45
C GLU A 101 19.94 -6.94 17.43
N LYS A 102 19.59 -8.24 17.42
CA LYS A 102 20.18 -9.26 16.54
C LYS A 102 19.18 -9.88 15.56
N ILE A 103 17.95 -9.36 15.48
CA ILE A 103 16.93 -9.91 14.59
C ILE A 103 16.91 -9.23 13.22
N ILE A 104 16.46 -9.98 12.22
CA ILE A 104 16.15 -9.46 10.90
C ILE A 104 14.75 -8.83 10.96
N ILE A 105 14.64 -7.56 10.57
CA ILE A 105 13.36 -6.85 10.46
C ILE A 105 13.00 -6.69 8.98
N ALA A 106 11.89 -7.31 8.55
CA ALA A 106 11.34 -7.06 7.22
C ALA A 106 10.68 -5.67 7.17
N CYS A 107 10.96 -4.88 6.15
CA CYS A 107 10.46 -3.51 6.06
C CYS A 107 10.32 -3.05 4.61
N HIS A 108 9.28 -2.29 4.29
CA HIS A 108 9.25 -1.54 3.04
C HIS A 108 10.27 -0.38 3.11
N PRO A 109 10.91 0.04 2.00
CA PRO A 109 11.88 1.14 2.04
C PRO A 109 11.37 2.46 2.66
N ALA A 110 10.10 2.83 2.41
CA ALA A 110 9.56 4.11 2.88
C ALA A 110 9.61 4.29 4.42
N PRO A 111 9.12 3.34 5.25
CA PRO A 111 9.24 3.44 6.71
C PRO A 111 10.55 2.86 7.29
N SER A 112 11.61 2.71 6.49
CA SER A 112 12.86 2.03 6.91
C SER A 112 13.51 2.63 8.15
N HIS A 113 13.39 3.94 8.36
CA HIS A 113 13.92 4.60 9.55
C HIS A 113 13.35 4.02 10.86
N LEU A 114 12.09 3.57 10.86
CA LEU A 114 11.46 2.95 12.03
C LEU A 114 12.11 1.61 12.36
N ALA A 115 12.52 0.84 11.34
CA ALA A 115 13.21 -0.43 11.53
C ALA A 115 14.60 -0.21 12.12
N TYR A 116 15.34 0.78 11.62
CA TYR A 116 16.69 1.10 12.08
C TYR A 116 16.78 1.59 13.53
N THR A 117 15.66 1.99 14.14
CA THR A 117 15.59 2.27 15.58
C THR A 117 15.80 1.00 16.44
N TYR A 118 15.56 -0.19 15.88
CA TYR A 118 15.60 -1.46 16.63
C TYR A 118 16.67 -2.44 16.15
N SER A 119 17.01 -2.44 14.86
CA SER A 119 18.02 -3.34 14.30
C SER A 119 18.69 -2.73 13.07
N GLN A 120 20.00 -2.94 12.94
CA GLN A 120 20.73 -2.63 11.70
C GLN A 120 20.52 -3.69 10.61
N ASN A 121 19.94 -4.85 10.95
CA ASN A 121 19.68 -5.94 10.02
C ASN A 121 18.27 -5.82 9.44
N VAL A 122 18.12 -4.94 8.45
CA VAL A 122 16.84 -4.68 7.78
C VAL A 122 16.79 -5.42 6.43
N ARG A 123 15.71 -6.18 6.23
CA ARG A 123 15.41 -6.86 4.97
C ARG A 123 14.34 -6.09 4.22
N PHE A 124 14.69 -5.53 3.07
CA PHE A 124 13.74 -4.77 2.27
C PHE A 124 12.79 -5.67 1.48
N VAL A 125 11.51 -5.28 1.49
CA VAL A 125 10.42 -5.95 0.77
C VAL A 125 9.54 -4.94 0.03
N SER A 126 8.72 -5.43 -0.90
CA SER A 126 7.92 -4.60 -1.81
C SER A 126 6.72 -3.89 -1.17
N SER A 127 6.25 -4.33 0.01
CA SER A 127 5.13 -3.68 0.71
C SER A 127 5.12 -3.99 2.20
N ASN A 128 4.36 -3.20 2.98
CA ASN A 128 4.13 -3.46 4.39
C ASN A 128 3.45 -4.82 4.62
N VAL A 129 2.50 -5.21 3.75
CA VAL A 129 1.85 -6.52 3.82
C VAL A 129 2.87 -7.63 3.57
N GLN A 130 3.75 -7.48 2.58
CA GLN A 130 4.82 -8.44 2.32
C GLN A 130 5.77 -8.58 3.51
N ALA A 131 6.01 -7.51 4.27
CA ALA A 131 6.82 -7.56 5.49
C ALA A 131 6.18 -8.43 6.57
N ALA A 132 4.86 -8.33 6.76
CA ALA A 132 4.12 -9.19 7.67
C ALA A 132 4.20 -10.67 7.24
N LEU A 133 4.04 -10.95 5.94
CA LEU A 133 4.14 -12.31 5.39
C LEU A 133 5.55 -12.91 5.56
N GLU A 134 6.61 -12.11 5.39
CA GLU A 134 7.98 -12.58 5.67
C GLU A 134 8.21 -12.86 7.16
N CYS A 135 7.55 -12.11 8.06
CA CYS A 135 7.62 -12.37 9.50
C CYS A 135 6.89 -13.66 9.88
N VAL A 136 5.68 -13.90 9.36
CA VAL A 136 4.93 -15.15 9.61
C VAL A 136 5.69 -16.37 9.09
N SER A 137 6.27 -16.28 7.90
CA SER A 137 7.04 -17.37 7.29
C SER A 137 8.40 -17.62 7.95
N GLY A 138 8.78 -16.83 8.96
CA GLY A 138 10.06 -16.96 9.67
C GLY A 138 11.28 -16.49 8.88
N LYS A 139 11.09 -15.88 7.70
CA LYS A 139 12.18 -15.26 6.92
C LYS A 139 12.74 -14.02 7.60
N ALA A 140 11.91 -13.36 8.41
CA ALA A 140 12.29 -12.29 9.32
C ALA A 140 11.72 -12.57 10.72
N SER A 141 12.38 -12.10 11.77
CA SER A 141 11.89 -12.32 13.15
C SER A 141 10.93 -11.21 13.60
N ALA A 142 10.95 -10.05 12.93
CA ALA A 142 9.99 -8.98 13.12
C ALA A 142 9.75 -8.27 11.79
N CYS A 143 8.76 -7.38 11.76
CA CYS A 143 8.48 -6.53 10.62
C CYS A 143 7.99 -5.15 11.05
N ILE A 144 8.34 -4.14 10.26
CA ILE A 144 7.58 -2.89 10.20
C ILE A 144 6.47 -3.09 9.18
N THR A 145 5.22 -3.01 9.63
CA THR A 145 4.04 -3.30 8.81
C THR A 145 2.86 -2.41 9.23
N THR A 146 1.69 -2.61 8.65
CA THR A 146 0.46 -1.96 9.08
C THR A 146 -0.24 -2.77 10.16
N LEU A 147 -1.03 -2.11 11.03
CA LEU A 147 -1.82 -2.79 12.05
C LEU A 147 -2.78 -3.82 11.44
N LYS A 148 -3.42 -3.50 10.31
CA LYS A 148 -4.27 -4.44 9.56
C LYS A 148 -3.51 -5.69 9.16
N ALA A 149 -2.35 -5.54 8.53
CA ALA A 149 -1.53 -6.68 8.09
C ALA A 149 -1.02 -7.50 9.28
N ALA A 150 -0.65 -6.86 10.40
CA ALA A 150 -0.28 -7.57 11.62
C ALA A 150 -1.45 -8.40 12.19
N GLN A 151 -2.65 -7.83 12.22
CA GLN A 151 -3.86 -8.50 12.71
C GLN A 151 -4.26 -9.68 11.81
N ASP A 152 -4.30 -9.48 10.49
CA ASP A 152 -4.64 -10.52 9.51
C ASP A 152 -3.70 -11.73 9.57
N ASN A 153 -2.47 -11.50 10.02
CA ASN A 153 -1.41 -12.49 10.12
C ASN A 153 -1.16 -12.96 11.56
N ASN A 154 -2.01 -12.55 12.52
CA ASN A 154 -1.89 -12.89 13.93
C ASN A 154 -0.48 -12.65 14.50
N LEU A 155 0.12 -11.51 14.14
CA LEU A 155 1.41 -11.07 14.66
C LEU A 155 1.24 -10.30 15.97
N LYS A 156 2.19 -10.46 16.89
CA LYS A 156 2.23 -9.70 18.13
C LYS A 156 2.75 -8.29 17.85
N VAL A 157 1.90 -7.29 18.01
CA VAL A 157 2.32 -5.88 17.99
C VAL A 157 3.19 -5.57 19.22
N ILE A 158 4.35 -4.97 18.97
CA ILE A 158 5.34 -4.57 19.98
C ILE A 158 5.30 -3.06 20.19
N GLN A 159 5.18 -2.30 19.10
CA GLN A 159 5.07 -0.85 19.13
C GLN A 159 4.07 -0.42 18.06
N ASP A 160 3.18 0.50 18.43
CA ASP A 160 2.31 1.23 17.51
C ASP A 160 2.88 2.64 17.32
N PHE A 161 3.12 3.03 16.06
CA PHE A 161 3.63 4.35 15.68
C PHE A 161 2.52 5.29 15.21
N GLY A 162 1.27 4.83 15.17
CA GLY A 162 0.12 5.58 14.73
C GLY A 162 -0.05 5.63 13.22
N GLU A 163 -1.12 6.32 12.81
CA GLU A 163 -1.45 6.55 11.40
C GLU A 163 -0.59 7.66 10.77
N VAL A 164 -0.43 7.58 9.45
CA VAL A 164 0.19 8.65 8.65
C VAL A 164 -0.89 9.21 7.72
N PRO A 165 -1.21 10.51 7.79
CA PRO A 165 -2.02 11.16 6.77
C PRO A 165 -1.30 11.07 5.42
N MET A 166 -1.92 10.41 4.44
CA MET A 166 -1.31 10.16 3.15
C MET A 166 -2.21 10.62 2.00
N CYS A 167 -1.60 11.29 1.02
CA CYS A 167 -2.29 11.74 -0.19
C CYS A 167 -2.35 10.60 -1.21
N PHE A 168 -3.54 10.42 -1.79
CA PHE A 168 -3.82 9.50 -2.89
C PHE A 168 -4.38 10.30 -4.06
N THR A 169 -3.99 9.88 -5.26
CA THR A 169 -4.34 10.53 -6.53
C THR A 169 -5.10 9.53 -7.40
N LEU A 170 -6.18 10.00 -8.04
CA LEU A 170 -6.90 9.24 -9.04
C LEU A 170 -6.62 9.82 -10.42
N HIS A 171 -6.27 8.93 -11.35
CA HIS A 171 -5.95 9.25 -12.73
C HIS A 171 -6.93 8.54 -13.64
N GLY A 172 -7.39 9.21 -14.69
CA GLY A 172 -8.34 8.65 -15.65
C GLY A 172 -8.13 9.22 -17.04
N HIS A 173 -8.94 8.79 -17.99
CA HIS A 173 -8.94 9.36 -19.34
C HIS A 173 -9.32 10.83 -19.30
N LYS A 174 -8.64 11.64 -20.11
CA LYS A 174 -8.98 13.05 -20.34
C LYS A 174 -10.41 13.21 -20.80
N ARG A 175 -11.10 14.19 -20.23
CA ARG A 175 -12.47 14.56 -20.59
C ARG A 175 -12.53 15.57 -21.72
#